data_AF-A0A1Q7VVT5-F1
#
_entry.id   AF-A0A1Q7VVT5-F1
#
_cell.length_a   1.000
_cell.length_b   1.000
_cell.length_c   1.000
_cell.angle_alpha   90.00
_cell.angle_beta   90.00
_cell.angle_gamma   90.00
#
_symmetry.space_group_name_H-M   'P 1'
#
loop_
_entity.id
_entity.type
_entity.pdbx_description
1 polymer ?
#
loop_
_entity_poly.entity_id
_entity_poly.type
_entity_poly.pdbx_seq_one_letter_code
_entity_poly.pdbx_strand_id
1 'polypeptide(L)'
;MSHQVVFLPHILGQTWAQALAAARTAAREEDPRIVAARLEPWPDLVLHAAQILGQVEEYRGHGQRELVHPVTRLRFTFFGEDGVIALPYWYDGPVARMAATMAFRFARAVEDDTGLAAYDPQQRTPLAEMGLEKFIAGYLRGREGALDQAQARGPVRVGQALPTSRSAMRRELGAAPGTGSAARPRPKELGPTAAEIANRRARSLPKGRSGR
;
A
#
# COMPACT_ATOMS: atom_id res chain seq x y z
N MET A 1 0.31 -14.50 5.12
CA MET A 1 0.54 -13.18 5.76
C MET A 1 1.98 -12.76 5.53
N SER A 2 2.24 -11.45 5.53
CA SER A 2 3.58 -10.88 5.29
C SER A 2 3.83 -9.68 6.20
N HIS A 3 5.09 -9.43 6.49
CA HIS A 3 5.58 -8.14 6.96
C HIS A 3 5.64 -7.17 5.77
N GLN A 4 5.33 -5.90 5.99
CA GLN A 4 5.30 -4.90 4.93
C GLN A 4 6.08 -3.68 5.36
N VAL A 5 6.80 -3.08 4.40
CA VAL A 5 7.36 -1.75 4.53
C VAL A 5 6.81 -0.94 3.37
N VAL A 6 6.16 0.17 3.66
CA VAL A 6 5.58 1.06 2.65
C VAL A 6 6.50 2.25 2.45
N PHE A 7 6.66 2.67 1.20
CA PHE A 7 7.45 3.83 0.81
C PHE A 7 6.49 4.91 0.36
N LEU A 8 6.57 6.08 0.99
CA LEU A 8 5.61 7.15 0.78
C LEU A 8 6.35 8.49 0.66
N PRO A 9 5.82 9.44 -0.11
CA PRO A 9 6.20 10.84 0.03
C PRO A 9 5.81 11.29 1.44
N HIS A 10 6.77 11.76 2.22
CA HIS A 10 6.52 12.24 3.57
C HIS A 10 6.94 13.69 3.70
N ILE A 11 5.95 14.59 3.73
CA ILE A 11 6.18 16.03 3.78
C ILE A 11 6.42 16.46 5.24
N LEU A 12 7.31 17.43 5.46
CA LEU A 12 7.56 17.97 6.79
C LEU A 12 6.25 18.47 7.45
N GLY A 13 5.99 18.02 8.68
CA GLY A 13 4.77 18.35 9.42
C GLY A 13 3.56 17.45 9.11
N GLN A 14 3.66 16.57 8.11
CA GLN A 14 2.66 15.54 7.86
C GLN A 14 2.81 14.39 8.88
N THR A 15 1.70 13.82 9.30
CA THR A 15 1.70 12.57 10.07
C THR A 15 1.73 11.36 9.15
N TRP A 16 2.29 10.23 9.61
CA TRP A 16 2.29 8.98 8.84
C TRP A 16 0.90 8.48 8.45
N ALA A 17 -0.10 8.71 9.31
CA ALA A 17 -1.49 8.39 9.00
C ALA A 17 -2.02 9.22 7.81
N GLN A 18 -1.67 10.50 7.74
CA GLN A 18 -2.01 11.36 6.61
C GLN A 18 -1.25 10.97 5.35
N ALA A 19 0.04 10.62 5.44
CA ALA A 19 0.82 10.14 4.30
C ALA A 19 0.22 8.85 3.69
N LEU A 20 -0.13 7.89 4.54
CA LEU A 20 -0.82 6.66 4.15
C LEU A 20 -2.18 6.93 3.51
N ALA A 21 -2.98 7.84 4.09
CA ALA A 21 -4.27 8.21 3.54
C ALA A 21 -4.11 8.86 2.16
N ALA A 22 -3.17 9.79 2.02
CA ALA A 22 -2.86 10.48 0.78
C ALA A 22 -2.49 9.48 -0.33
N ALA A 23 -1.57 8.54 -0.08
CA ALA A 23 -1.16 7.54 -1.07
C ALA A 23 -2.31 6.61 -1.49
N ARG A 24 -3.24 6.27 -0.59
CA ARG A 24 -4.43 5.47 -0.93
C ARG A 24 -5.43 6.21 -1.82
N THR A 25 -5.51 7.52 -1.67
CA THR A 25 -6.45 8.37 -2.41
C THR A 25 -5.85 9.04 -3.64
N ALA A 26 -4.52 8.99 -3.79
CA ALA A 26 -3.83 9.56 -4.92
C ALA A 26 -4.34 8.90 -6.21
N ALA A 27 -4.87 9.72 -7.11
CA ALA A 27 -5.15 9.27 -8.47
C ALA A 27 -3.81 8.88 -9.10
N ARG A 28 -3.74 7.66 -9.63
CA ARG A 28 -2.57 7.23 -10.39
C ARG A 28 -2.60 7.96 -11.73
N GLU A 29 -1.54 8.70 -12.01
CA GLU A 29 -1.36 9.30 -13.32
C GLU A 29 -1.22 8.19 -14.36
N GLU A 30 -1.93 8.33 -15.47
CA GLU A 30 -1.96 7.35 -16.56
C GLU A 30 -1.17 7.82 -17.78
N ASP A 31 -0.79 9.11 -17.84
CA ASP A 31 0.08 9.62 -18.90
C ASP A 31 1.40 8.80 -18.94
N PRO A 32 1.68 8.09 -20.04
CA PRO A 32 2.86 7.24 -20.16
C PRO A 32 4.20 7.97 -19.92
N ARG A 33 4.27 9.27 -20.24
CA ARG A 33 5.49 10.08 -20.04
C ARG A 33 5.72 10.35 -18.56
N ILE A 34 4.65 10.66 -17.82
CA ILE A 34 4.74 10.90 -16.38
C ILE A 34 5.04 9.59 -15.66
N VAL A 35 4.39 8.50 -16.05
CA VAL A 35 4.67 7.15 -15.54
C VAL A 35 6.14 6.77 -15.78
N ALA A 36 6.67 7.00 -16.99
CA ALA A 36 8.06 6.70 -17.31
C ALA A 36 9.03 7.52 -16.45
N ALA A 37 8.78 8.82 -16.29
CA ALA A 37 9.62 9.70 -15.47
C ALA A 37 9.63 9.29 -13.98
N ARG A 38 8.50 8.83 -13.43
CA ARG A 38 8.43 8.37 -12.04
C ARG A 38 9.16 7.04 -11.82
N LEU A 39 9.29 6.23 -12.86
CA LEU A 39 10.03 4.96 -12.81
C LEU A 39 11.52 5.13 -13.16
N GLU A 40 12.00 6.36 -13.28
CA GLU A 40 13.40 6.65 -13.61
C GLU A 40 14.40 6.06 -12.61
N PRO A 41 14.15 6.01 -11.29
CA PRO A 41 15.05 5.37 -10.33
C PRO A 41 15.16 3.83 -10.45
N TRP A 42 14.36 3.20 -11.32
CA TRP A 42 14.28 1.74 -11.39
C TRP A 42 15.62 1.03 -11.67
N PRO A 43 16.48 1.47 -12.61
CA PRO A 43 17.75 0.79 -12.88
C PRO A 43 18.67 0.72 -11.66
N ASP A 44 18.75 1.81 -10.88
CA ASP A 44 19.57 1.87 -9.67
C ASP A 44 19.00 0.98 -8.56
N LEU A 45 17.67 0.97 -8.41
CA LEU A 45 16.97 0.07 -7.49
C LEU A 45 17.24 -1.40 -7.81
N VAL A 46 17.25 -1.79 -9.09
CA VAL A 46 17.59 -3.16 -9.53
C VAL A 46 19.04 -3.49 -9.19
N LEU A 47 19.96 -2.57 -9.46
CA LEU A 47 21.38 -2.76 -9.17
C LEU A 47 21.62 -2.95 -7.66
N HIS A 48 21.09 -2.07 -6.82
CA HIS A 48 21.23 -2.19 -5.37
C HIS A 48 20.49 -3.42 -4.81
N ALA A 49 19.32 -3.76 -5.35
CA ALA A 49 18.64 -5.01 -5.02
C ALA A 49 19.54 -6.21 -5.31
N ALA A 50 20.20 -6.25 -6.47
CA ALA A 50 21.08 -7.34 -6.84
C ALA A 50 22.30 -7.47 -5.93
N GLN A 51 22.87 -6.34 -5.48
CA GLN A 51 23.99 -6.33 -4.54
C GLN A 51 23.60 -6.82 -3.14
N ILE A 52 22.38 -6.49 -2.68
CA ILE A 52 21.93 -6.78 -1.32
C ILE A 52 21.28 -8.18 -1.23
N LEU A 53 20.46 -8.53 -2.22
CA LEU A 53 19.64 -9.74 -2.24
C LEU A 53 20.28 -10.87 -3.05
N GLY A 54 21.27 -10.56 -3.88
CA GLY A 54 21.78 -11.51 -4.88
C GLY A 54 20.88 -11.54 -6.12
N GLN A 55 20.64 -12.73 -6.68
CA GLN A 55 19.81 -12.84 -7.88
C GLN A 55 18.36 -12.43 -7.60
N VAL A 56 17.82 -11.52 -8.42
CA VAL A 56 16.42 -11.04 -8.35
C VAL A 56 15.71 -11.24 -9.68
N GLU A 57 14.41 -11.44 -9.63
CA GLU A 57 13.52 -11.55 -10.79
C GLU A 57 12.76 -10.23 -10.98
N GLU A 58 12.81 -9.68 -12.18
CA GLU A 58 12.10 -8.45 -12.54
C GLU A 58 10.79 -8.73 -13.27
N TYR A 59 9.74 -8.00 -12.91
CA TYR A 59 8.44 -8.02 -13.58
C TYR A 59 7.98 -6.61 -13.93
N ARG A 60 7.30 -6.48 -15.07
CA ARG A 60 6.75 -5.21 -15.56
C ARG A 60 5.23 -5.29 -15.57
N GLY A 61 4.59 -4.36 -14.89
CA GLY A 61 3.15 -4.15 -14.92
C GLY A 61 2.79 -2.82 -15.58
N HIS A 62 1.48 -2.60 -15.78
CA HIS A 62 0.98 -1.30 -16.22
C HIS A 62 1.15 -0.28 -15.09
N GLY A 63 2.04 0.70 -15.27
CA GLY A 63 2.31 1.74 -14.26
C GLY A 63 3.13 1.28 -13.05
N GLN A 64 3.67 0.06 -13.06
CA GLN A 64 4.48 -0.45 -11.95
C GLN A 64 5.65 -1.31 -12.43
N ARG A 65 6.61 -1.48 -11.53
CA ARG A 65 7.71 -2.43 -11.65
C ARG A 65 7.78 -3.28 -10.38
N GLU A 66 8.23 -4.50 -10.52
CA GLU A 66 8.30 -5.43 -9.40
C GLU A 66 9.60 -6.22 -9.42
N LEU A 67 10.17 -6.40 -8.24
CA LEU A 67 11.30 -7.26 -7.96
C LEU A 67 10.86 -8.39 -7.02
N VAL A 68 11.28 -9.60 -7.32
CA VAL A 68 11.07 -10.77 -6.46
C VAL A 68 12.41 -11.45 -6.20
N HIS A 69 12.74 -11.63 -4.92
CA HIS A 69 13.86 -12.46 -4.52
C HIS A 69 13.41 -13.94 -4.48
N PRO A 70 13.98 -14.85 -5.28
CA PRO A 70 13.48 -16.21 -5.44
C PRO A 70 13.59 -17.05 -4.16
N VAL A 71 14.58 -16.79 -3.31
CA VAL A 71 14.82 -17.59 -2.09
C VAL A 71 13.92 -17.15 -0.95
N THR A 72 13.87 -15.84 -0.63
CA THR A 72 13.06 -15.33 0.49
C THR A 72 11.64 -14.94 0.10
N ARG A 73 11.33 -14.96 -1.21
CA ARG A 73 10.06 -14.45 -1.76
C ARG A 73 9.73 -13.03 -1.30
N LEU A 74 10.77 -12.26 -0.92
CA LEU A 74 10.66 -10.82 -0.74
C LEU A 74 10.22 -10.24 -2.07
N ARG A 75 9.13 -9.50 -2.04
CA ARG A 75 8.61 -8.81 -3.21
C ARG A 75 8.66 -7.31 -2.96
N PHE A 76 9.18 -6.56 -3.91
CA PHE A 76 9.10 -5.11 -3.93
C PHE A 76 8.29 -4.69 -5.15
N THR A 77 7.21 -3.94 -4.92
CA THR A 77 6.41 -3.34 -6.00
C THR A 77 6.57 -1.83 -5.92
N PHE A 78 6.99 -1.23 -7.03
CA PHE A 78 7.25 0.20 -7.17
C PHE A 78 6.32 0.82 -8.20
N PHE A 79 5.65 1.91 -7.81
CA PHE A 79 4.73 2.65 -8.67
C PHE A 79 5.31 4.03 -9.04
N GLY A 80 6.57 4.28 -8.72
CA GLY A 80 7.26 5.54 -8.97
C GLY A 80 7.09 6.58 -7.87
N GLU A 81 5.85 6.80 -7.41
CA GLU A 81 5.55 7.77 -6.34
C GLU A 81 5.40 7.13 -4.95
N ASP A 82 5.20 5.81 -4.92
CA ASP A 82 5.15 5.01 -3.71
C ASP A 82 5.61 3.58 -4.04
N GLY A 83 5.78 2.78 -3.00
CA GLY A 83 6.16 1.38 -3.14
C GLY A 83 5.86 0.57 -1.91
N VAL A 84 6.03 -0.74 -2.03
CA VAL A 84 5.87 -1.66 -0.91
C VAL A 84 6.84 -2.83 -1.02
N ILE A 85 7.59 -3.08 0.04
CA ILE A 85 8.25 -4.37 0.27
C ILE A 85 7.26 -5.25 1.04
N ALA A 86 7.07 -6.48 0.58
CA ALA A 86 6.34 -7.53 1.28
C ALA A 86 7.28 -8.73 1.51
N LEU A 87 7.55 -9.04 2.79
CA LEU A 87 8.34 -10.19 3.20
C LEU A 87 7.42 -11.24 3.86
N PRO A 88 7.26 -12.45 3.30
CA PRO A 88 6.41 -13.48 3.88
C PRO A 88 6.88 -13.95 5.28
N TYR A 89 5.94 -14.35 6.12
CA TYR A 89 6.21 -14.94 7.46
C TYR A 89 6.48 -16.45 7.39
N TRP A 90 7.18 -16.93 6.36
CA TRP A 90 7.35 -18.36 6.10
C TRP A 90 8.58 -18.97 6.77
N TYR A 91 9.63 -18.17 6.94
CA TYR A 91 10.92 -18.64 7.43
C TYR A 91 10.96 -18.66 8.94
N ASP A 92 11.87 -19.45 9.52
CA ASP A 92 12.12 -19.51 10.95
C ASP A 92 13.62 -19.35 11.28
N GLY A 93 13.89 -19.22 12.58
CA GLY A 93 15.25 -19.22 13.12
C GLY A 93 16.22 -18.26 12.40
N PRO A 94 17.45 -18.72 12.09
CA PRO A 94 18.45 -17.91 11.41
C PRO A 94 18.01 -17.39 10.03
N VAL A 95 17.20 -18.16 9.29
CA VAL A 95 16.72 -17.78 7.95
C VAL A 95 15.74 -16.61 8.03
N ALA A 96 14.85 -16.61 9.02
CA ALA A 96 13.95 -15.49 9.30
C ALA A 96 14.73 -14.19 9.58
N ARG A 97 15.77 -14.27 10.42
CA ARG A 97 16.64 -13.13 10.74
C ARG A 97 17.40 -12.63 9.50
N MET A 98 17.95 -13.53 8.70
CA MET A 98 18.62 -13.19 7.44
C MET A 98 17.66 -12.48 6.47
N ALA A 99 16.46 -13.03 6.27
CA ALA A 99 15.46 -12.45 5.38
C ALA A 99 15.01 -11.05 5.83
N ALA A 100 14.78 -10.86 7.13
CA ALA A 100 14.46 -9.54 7.68
C ALA A 100 15.64 -8.56 7.55
N THR A 101 16.87 -9.03 7.72
CA THR A 101 18.08 -8.19 7.55
C THR A 101 18.21 -7.71 6.11
N MET A 102 18.00 -8.60 5.14
CA MET A 102 18.00 -8.26 3.72
C MET A 102 16.88 -7.27 3.38
N ALA A 103 15.67 -7.49 3.90
CA ALA A 103 14.56 -6.56 3.70
C ALA A 103 14.84 -5.17 4.26
N PHE A 104 15.43 -5.09 5.46
CA PHE A 104 15.82 -3.81 6.07
C PHE A 104 16.85 -3.07 5.21
N ARG A 105 17.92 -3.76 4.81
CA ARG A 105 18.99 -3.16 3.99
C ARG A 105 18.46 -2.68 2.65
N PHE A 106 17.64 -3.51 1.99
CA PHE A 106 17.05 -3.13 0.72
C PHE A 106 16.08 -1.96 0.89
N ALA A 107 15.28 -1.92 1.96
CA ALA A 107 14.43 -0.78 2.23
C ALA A 107 15.22 0.52 2.41
N ARG A 108 16.40 0.48 3.03
CA ARG A 108 17.27 1.67 3.11
C ARG A 108 17.79 2.13 1.75
N ALA A 109 18.23 1.20 0.90
CA ALA A 109 18.62 1.52 -0.46
C ALA A 109 17.46 2.15 -1.26
N VAL A 110 16.24 1.66 -1.08
CA VAL A 110 15.06 2.28 -1.71
C VAL A 110 14.84 3.71 -1.22
N GLU A 111 15.02 4.01 0.08
CA GLU A 111 14.94 5.40 0.59
C GLU A 111 16.00 6.29 -0.08
N ASP A 112 17.24 5.79 -0.19
CA ASP A 112 18.36 6.53 -0.75
C ASP A 112 18.18 6.80 -2.25
N ASP A 113 17.71 5.81 -3.02
CA ASP A 113 17.54 5.91 -4.48
C ASP A 113 16.33 6.75 -4.90
N THR A 114 15.28 6.78 -4.08
CA THR A 114 13.99 7.39 -4.46
C THR A 114 13.66 8.67 -3.69
N GLY A 115 14.33 8.91 -2.56
CA GLY A 115 13.95 9.96 -1.61
C GLY A 115 12.60 9.70 -0.91
N LEU A 116 11.94 8.56 -1.14
CA LEU A 116 10.73 8.17 -0.42
C LEU A 116 11.09 7.73 0.99
N ALA A 117 10.21 8.02 1.95
CA ALA A 117 10.42 7.61 3.32
C ALA A 117 9.76 6.25 3.60
N ALA A 118 10.51 5.32 4.18
CA ALA A 118 10.05 3.99 4.51
C ALA A 118 9.34 3.97 5.86
N TYR A 119 8.20 3.30 5.91
CA TYR A 119 7.38 3.17 7.11
C TYR A 119 6.91 1.73 7.31
N ASP A 120 7.06 1.24 8.54
CA ASP A 120 6.56 -0.07 8.96
C ASP A 120 5.19 0.12 9.64
N PRO A 121 4.07 -0.23 8.99
CA PRO A 121 2.74 -0.08 9.55
C PRO A 121 2.43 -1.06 10.69
N GLN A 122 3.13 -2.19 10.79
CA GLN A 122 2.98 -3.17 11.87
C GLN A 122 3.56 -2.64 13.19
N GLN A 123 4.67 -1.89 13.10
CA GLN A 123 5.33 -1.27 14.26
C GLN A 123 5.00 0.22 14.42
N ARG A 124 4.28 0.79 13.46
CA ARG A 124 3.90 2.21 13.40
C ARG A 124 5.10 3.15 13.57
N THR A 125 6.22 2.80 12.96
CA THR A 125 7.48 3.52 13.12
C THR A 125 8.14 3.67 11.74
N PRO A 126 8.66 4.86 11.40
CA PRO A 126 9.46 5.02 10.19
C PRO A 126 10.80 4.30 10.28
N LEU A 127 11.34 3.88 9.15
CA LEU A 127 12.58 3.12 9.10
C LEU A 127 13.78 3.95 9.59
N ALA A 128 13.77 5.25 9.33
CA ALA A 128 14.78 6.18 9.84
C ALA A 128 14.89 6.21 11.38
N GLU A 129 13.81 5.93 12.11
CA GLU A 129 13.77 5.82 13.57
C GLU A 129 13.92 4.36 14.05
N MET A 130 13.85 3.40 13.12
CA MET A 130 13.88 1.98 13.39
C MET A 130 15.26 1.41 13.05
N GLY A 131 16.09 1.19 14.06
CA GLY A 131 17.34 0.42 13.86
C GLY A 131 17.07 -1.02 13.42
N LEU A 132 18.08 -1.65 12.80
CA LEU A 132 18.02 -3.02 12.26
C LEU A 132 17.46 -4.04 13.27
N GLU A 133 17.95 -4.04 14.51
CA GLU A 133 17.50 -5.02 15.51
C GLU A 133 16.02 -4.83 15.88
N LYS A 134 15.53 -3.58 15.93
CA LYS A 134 14.10 -3.30 16.17
C LYS A 134 13.25 -3.80 15.01
N PHE A 135 13.72 -3.61 13.77
CA PHE A 135 13.06 -4.14 12.57
C PHE A 135 12.96 -5.67 12.61
N ILE A 136 14.08 -6.37 12.85
CA ILE A 136 14.13 -7.83 12.95
C ILE A 136 13.17 -8.33 14.03
N ALA A 137 13.20 -7.72 15.22
CA ALA A 137 12.33 -8.11 16.32
C ALA A 137 10.84 -7.93 15.97
N GLY A 138 10.48 -6.86 15.25
CA GLY A 138 9.13 -6.66 14.75
C GLY A 138 8.68 -7.70 13.74
N TYR A 139 9.55 -8.05 12.79
CA TYR A 139 9.30 -9.13 11.84
C TYR A 139 9.04 -10.46 12.57
N LEU A 140 9.89 -10.83 13.53
CA LEU A 140 9.76 -12.08 14.28
C LEU A 140 8.47 -12.13 15.11
N ARG A 141 8.11 -11.04 15.79
CA ARG A 141 6.81 -10.95 16.50
C ARG A 141 5.62 -11.08 15.55
N GLY A 142 5.67 -10.40 14.40
CA GLY A 142 4.62 -10.49 13.38
C GLY A 142 4.45 -11.91 12.82
N ARG A 143 5.57 -12.64 12.67
CA ARG A 143 5.57 -14.05 12.27
C ARG A 143 4.91 -14.93 13.32
N GLU A 144 5.26 -14.80 14.59
CA GLU A 144 4.65 -15.57 15.69
C GLU A 144 3.14 -15.40 15.70
N GLY A 145 2.65 -14.15 15.68
CA GLY A 145 1.22 -13.88 15.61
C GLY A 145 0.54 -14.40 14.34
N ALA A 146 1.27 -14.48 13.22
CA ALA A 146 0.75 -15.07 11.99
C ALA A 146 0.60 -16.59 12.08
N LEU A 147 1.49 -17.27 12.82
CA LEU A 147 1.42 -18.71 13.08
C LEU A 147 0.27 -19.04 14.03
N ASP A 148 0.10 -18.26 15.10
CA ASP A 148 -0.99 -18.45 16.06
C ASP A 148 -2.37 -18.37 15.37
N GLN A 149 -2.53 -17.39 14.48
CA GLN A 149 -3.75 -17.25 13.67
C GLN A 149 -3.95 -18.41 12.70
N ALA A 150 -2.88 -18.92 12.08
CA ALA A 150 -2.98 -20.07 11.17
C ALA A 150 -3.40 -21.33 11.93
N GLN A 151 -2.87 -21.54 13.14
CA GLN A 151 -3.24 -22.65 14.02
C GLN A 151 -4.69 -22.54 14.49
N ALA A 152 -5.13 -21.33 14.90
CA ALA A 152 -6.50 -21.08 15.33
C ALA A 152 -7.54 -21.34 14.22
N ARG A 153 -7.16 -21.19 12.94
CA ARG A 153 -8.05 -21.49 11.80
C ARG A 153 -8.21 -22.99 11.50
N GLY A 154 -7.38 -23.84 12.10
CA GLY A 154 -7.36 -25.28 11.83
C GLY A 154 -6.86 -25.62 10.42
N PRO A 155 -6.72 -26.92 10.09
CA PRO A 155 -6.29 -27.34 8.76
C PRO A 155 -7.34 -26.94 7.72
N VAL A 156 -6.90 -26.20 6.69
CA VAL A 156 -7.71 -25.96 5.50
C VAL A 156 -7.93 -27.31 4.81
N ARG A 157 -9.19 -27.76 4.70
CA ARG A 157 -9.52 -28.98 3.97
C ARG A 157 -9.08 -28.82 2.51
N VAL A 158 -8.10 -29.61 2.10
CA VAL A 158 -7.66 -29.72 0.71
C VAL A 158 -8.85 -30.22 -0.12
N GLY A 159 -9.41 -29.35 -0.97
CA GLY A 159 -10.59 -29.68 -1.79
C GLY A 159 -11.54 -28.51 -2.06
N GLN A 160 -11.44 -27.38 -1.37
CA GLN A 160 -12.13 -26.16 -1.80
C GLN A 160 -11.29 -25.45 -2.86
N ALA A 161 -11.77 -25.48 -4.10
CA ALA A 161 -11.20 -24.73 -5.21
C ALA A 161 -11.04 -23.26 -4.81
N LEU A 162 -9.82 -22.74 -4.94
CA LEU A 162 -9.55 -21.30 -4.86
C LEU A 162 -10.47 -20.60 -5.87
N PRO A 163 -11.18 -19.53 -5.49
CA PRO A 163 -12.04 -18.83 -6.42
C PRO A 163 -11.16 -18.20 -7.51
N THR A 164 -11.24 -18.73 -8.72
CA THR A 164 -10.48 -18.30 -9.91
C THR A 164 -10.95 -16.95 -10.48
N SER A 165 -11.80 -16.21 -9.77
CA SER A 165 -12.35 -14.94 -10.24
C SER A 165 -12.01 -13.78 -9.31
N ARG A 166 -11.52 -12.70 -9.93
CA ARG A 166 -11.13 -11.40 -9.35
C ARG A 166 -12.22 -10.78 -8.46
N SER A 167 -13.48 -11.15 -8.68
CA SER A 167 -14.64 -10.71 -7.89
C SER A 167 -14.73 -11.33 -6.49
N ALA A 168 -14.09 -12.48 -6.24
CA ALA A 168 -14.07 -13.14 -4.94
C ALA A 168 -13.02 -12.52 -4.00
N MET A 169 -11.87 -12.09 -4.55
CA MET A 169 -10.79 -11.45 -3.79
C MET A 169 -11.22 -10.12 -3.15
N ARG A 170 -12.16 -9.41 -3.79
CA ARG A 170 -12.71 -8.15 -3.27
C ARG A 170 -13.71 -8.36 -2.11
N ARG A 171 -14.32 -9.56 -2.01
CA ARG A 171 -15.30 -9.89 -0.97
C ARG A 171 -14.63 -10.29 0.35
N GLU A 172 -13.46 -10.95 0.29
CA GLU A 172 -12.72 -11.34 1.49
C GLU A 172 -12.00 -10.17 2.20
N LEU A 173 -11.65 -9.12 1.47
CA LEU A 173 -11.08 -7.89 2.05
C LEU A 173 -12.12 -6.98 2.72
N GLY A 174 -13.42 -7.31 2.64
CA GLY A 174 -14.52 -6.47 3.15
C GLY A 174 -15.33 -7.05 4.30
N ALA A 175 -15.06 -8.27 4.77
CA ALA A 175 -15.91 -8.93 5.75
C ALA A 175 -15.25 -9.04 7.13
N ALA A 176 -15.57 -8.08 8.01
CA ALA A 176 -15.52 -8.29 9.47
C ALA A 176 -16.78 -9.07 9.93
N PRO A 177 -16.72 -9.84 11.04
CA PRO A 177 -17.83 -10.70 11.44
C PRO A 177 -18.87 -9.97 12.33
N GLY A 178 -20.15 -10.22 12.03
CA GLY A 178 -21.32 -9.94 12.89
C GLY A 178 -21.85 -8.51 12.78
N THR A 179 -23.15 -8.21 12.74
CA THR A 179 -24.37 -8.89 13.17
C THR A 179 -25.58 -8.19 12.53
N GLY A 180 -26.73 -8.86 12.48
CA GLY A 180 -28.01 -8.15 12.59
C GLY A 180 -28.67 -7.71 11.29
N SER A 181 -29.53 -8.59 10.78
CA SER A 181 -30.67 -8.22 9.94
C SER A 181 -31.49 -7.10 10.60
N ALA A 182 -31.66 -5.98 9.91
CA ALA A 182 -32.69 -5.00 10.22
C ALA A 182 -33.16 -4.28 8.94
N ALA A 183 -34.47 -4.08 8.90
CA ALA A 183 -35.32 -3.64 7.80
C ALA A 183 -34.85 -2.40 7.01
N ARG A 184 -35.17 -2.40 5.70
CA ARG A 184 -35.14 -1.22 4.82
C ARG A 184 -36.15 -0.16 5.29
N PRO A 185 -35.74 1.10 5.50
CA PRO A 185 -36.64 2.24 5.40
C PRO A 185 -36.63 2.82 3.97
N ARG A 186 -37.81 3.29 3.55
CA ARG A 186 -38.08 3.96 2.27
C ARG A 186 -37.28 5.27 2.13
N PRO A 187 -36.97 5.73 0.90
CA PRO A 187 -36.22 6.96 0.69
C PRO A 187 -37.05 8.17 1.13
N LYS A 188 -36.49 9.00 2.03
CA LYS A 188 -36.95 10.37 2.25
C LYS A 188 -36.35 11.25 1.16
N GLU A 189 -37.20 12.09 0.59
CA GLU A 189 -36.87 13.10 -0.41
C GLU A 189 -35.72 13.99 0.10
N LEU A 190 -34.62 14.00 -0.64
CA LEU A 190 -33.54 14.96 -0.46
C LEU A 190 -33.97 16.27 -1.12
N GLY A 191 -34.06 17.34 -0.32
CA GLY A 191 -34.27 18.69 -0.80
C GLY A 191 -33.13 19.17 -1.73
N PRO A 192 -33.33 20.34 -2.37
CA PRO A 192 -32.48 20.79 -3.47
C PRO A 192 -31.02 20.94 -3.04
N THR A 193 -30.13 20.51 -3.93
CA THR A 193 -28.69 20.50 -3.68
C THR A 193 -28.10 21.91 -3.69
N ALA A 194 -26.92 22.10 -3.09
CA ALA A 194 -26.20 23.39 -3.09
C ALA A 194 -25.98 23.96 -4.51
N ALA A 195 -25.93 23.10 -5.54
CA ALA A 195 -25.86 23.49 -6.94
C ALA A 195 -27.16 24.15 -7.45
N GLU A 196 -28.34 23.71 -6.98
CA GLU A 196 -29.62 24.34 -7.32
C GLU A 196 -29.83 25.69 -6.62
N ILE A 197 -29.30 25.85 -5.41
CA ILE A 197 -29.34 27.12 -4.67
C ILE A 197 -28.47 28.18 -5.36
N ALA A 198 -27.31 27.79 -5.90
CA ALA A 198 -26.44 28.70 -6.65
C ALA A 198 -27.09 29.18 -7.96
N ASN A 199 -27.83 28.31 -8.66
CA ASN A 199 -28.41 28.64 -9.96
C ASN A 199 -29.64 29.57 -9.87
N ARG A 200 -30.34 29.59 -8.72
CA ARG A 200 -31.43 30.56 -8.47
C ARG A 200 -30.94 31.98 -8.22
N ARG A 201 -29.73 32.17 -7.66
CA ARG A 201 -29.17 33.52 -7.41
C ARG A 201 -28.67 34.23 -8.66
N ALA A 202 -28.32 33.49 -9.71
CA ALA A 202 -27.82 34.07 -10.96
C ALA A 202 -28.93 34.69 -11.85
N ARG A 203 -30.22 34.37 -11.61
CA ARG A 203 -31.35 34.83 -12.45
C ARG A 203 -32.08 36.06 -11.92
N SER A 204 -31.68 36.62 -10.77
CA SER A 204 -32.39 37.71 -10.10
C SER A 204 -31.68 39.07 -10.14
N LEU A 205 -30.72 39.29 -11.05
CA LEU A 205 -30.10 40.61 -11.21
C LEU A 205 -30.88 41.47 -12.23
N PRO A 206 -31.37 42.65 -11.84
CA PRO A 206 -32.10 43.55 -12.75
C PRO A 206 -31.14 44.19 -13.76
N LYS A 207 -31.54 44.18 -15.04
CA LYS A 207 -30.93 44.99 -16.10
C LYS A 207 -31.29 46.47 -15.89
N GLY A 208 -30.44 47.23 -15.20
CA GLY A 208 -30.37 48.69 -15.35
C GLY A 208 -29.41 48.99 -16.51
N ARG A 209 -29.84 49.41 -17.70
CA ARG A 209 -30.46 50.68 -18.12
C ARG A 209 -29.49 51.87 -18.04
N SER A 210 -28.85 52.10 -19.20
CA SER A 210 -28.61 53.38 -19.90
C SER A 210 -27.93 54.55 -19.17
N GLY A 211 -26.95 55.17 -19.85
CA GLY A 211 -26.71 56.60 -19.67
C GLY A 211 -25.41 57.16 -20.25
N ARG A 212 -25.46 57.48 -21.56
CA ARG A 212 -24.72 58.53 -22.31
C ARG A 212 -23.19 58.51 -22.36
#